data_AF-A0A8C6YJB6-F1
#
_entry.id   AF-A0A8C6YJB6-F1
#
_cell.length_a   1.000
_cell.length_b   1.000
_cell.length_c   1.000
_cell.angle_alpha   90.00
_cell.angle_beta   90.00
_cell.angle_gamma   90.00
#
_symmetry.space_group_name_H-M   'P 1'
#
loop_
_entity.id
_entity.type
_entity.pdbx_description
1 polymer ?
#
loop_
_entity_poly.entity_id
_entity_poly.type
_entity_poly.pdbx_seq_one_letter_code
_entity_poly.pdbx_strand_id
1 'polypeptide(L)'
;MKRSSEDCSTYLLTMVEKLLTNWMSICLYSYLREVAGEPLYMLFRAIKYQVDKGPVDAITGKAKRTLNDSRLLREDVEYRPLTLTVLVRGGPGGGAETQRIPARVLDTDTITQVKEKILDQVFKGVPFSQRPSVMALRGPDFSHAEPVEEAQHVATLQGTGTLQKFVDDVFQAVLSVNRPVPIAVKYLFDQLDELATKHGVTEPETLHIWKTNSLLLRFWVNTLKNPQFIFDVRVSDNVDANLTVIAQTFIDACTTAEHKVGRVSLHMCA
;
A
#
# COMPACT_ATOMS: atom_id res chain seq x y z
N MET A 1 -14.45 -29.90 32.16
CA MET A 1 -15.34 -29.88 30.97
C MET A 1 -15.73 -28.48 30.48
N LYS A 2 -15.51 -27.36 31.18
CA LYS A 2 -15.84 -26.01 30.68
C LYS A 2 -14.88 -25.46 29.60
N ARG A 3 -13.58 -25.81 29.66
CA ARG A 3 -12.55 -25.33 28.72
C ARG A 3 -12.80 -25.72 27.24
N SER A 4 -13.31 -26.92 26.99
CA SER A 4 -13.58 -27.42 25.63
C SER A 4 -14.76 -26.74 24.92
N SER A 5 -15.67 -26.10 25.66
CA SER A 5 -16.85 -25.41 25.10
C SER A 5 -16.50 -23.98 24.66
N GLU A 6 -15.68 -23.29 25.45
CA GLU A 6 -15.17 -21.94 25.15
C GLU A 6 -14.18 -21.95 23.97
N ASP A 7 -13.32 -22.97 23.90
CA ASP A 7 -12.40 -23.16 22.78
C ASP A 7 -13.16 -23.45 21.47
N CYS A 8 -14.23 -24.25 21.53
CA CYS A 8 -15.08 -24.54 20.37
C CYS A 8 -15.85 -23.30 19.89
N SER A 9 -16.39 -22.51 20.82
CA SER A 9 -17.08 -21.25 20.50
C SER A 9 -16.13 -20.23 19.88
N THR A 10 -14.94 -20.07 20.44
CA THR A 10 -13.89 -19.20 19.89
C THR A 10 -13.44 -19.69 18.52
N TYR A 11 -13.27 -21.01 18.35
CA TYR A 11 -12.89 -21.61 17.07
C TYR A 11 -13.96 -21.41 15.99
N LEU A 12 -15.23 -21.65 16.30
CA LEU A 12 -16.36 -21.40 15.39
C LEU A 12 -16.46 -19.92 15.02
N LEU A 13 -16.29 -19.02 15.99
CA LEU A 13 -16.23 -17.58 15.74
C LEU A 13 -15.12 -17.25 14.73
N THR A 14 -13.90 -17.73 14.97
CA THR A 14 -12.76 -17.48 14.07
C THR A 14 -12.90 -18.12 12.68
N MET A 15 -13.57 -19.27 12.58
CA MET A 15 -13.87 -19.90 11.29
C MET A 15 -14.88 -19.08 10.48
N VAL A 16 -15.98 -18.66 11.11
CA VAL A 16 -17.01 -17.82 10.48
C VAL A 16 -16.40 -16.49 10.02
N GLU A 17 -15.56 -15.90 10.83
CA GLU A 17 -14.82 -14.67 10.50
C GLU A 17 -13.91 -14.81 9.28
N LYS A 18 -13.17 -15.92 9.17
CA LYS A 18 -12.33 -16.22 7.99
C LYS A 18 -13.18 -16.49 6.76
N LEU A 19 -14.26 -17.24 6.90
CA LEU A 19 -15.20 -17.51 5.81
C LEU A 19 -15.84 -16.23 5.30
N LEU A 20 -16.23 -15.32 6.19
CA LEU A 20 -16.77 -14.01 5.83
C LEU A 20 -15.74 -13.19 5.04
N THR A 21 -14.49 -13.16 5.49
CA THR A 21 -13.41 -12.45 4.77
C THR A 21 -13.20 -13.04 3.37
N ASN A 22 -13.22 -14.36 3.23
CA ASN A 22 -13.11 -15.04 1.94
C ASN A 22 -14.32 -14.76 1.03
N TRP A 23 -15.53 -14.80 1.59
CA TRP A 23 -16.76 -14.49 0.88
C TRP A 23 -16.74 -13.04 0.37
N MET A 24 -16.36 -12.08 1.22
CA MET A 24 -16.18 -10.68 0.80
C MET A 24 -15.13 -10.55 -0.31
N SER A 25 -14.03 -11.29 -0.23
CA SER A 25 -12.99 -11.25 -1.28
C SER A 25 -13.50 -11.72 -2.64
N ILE A 26 -14.33 -12.78 -2.67
CA ILE A 26 -14.95 -13.27 -3.90
C ILE A 26 -15.94 -12.23 -4.44
N CYS A 27 -16.84 -11.75 -3.58
CA CYS A 27 -17.93 -10.87 -3.99
C CYS A 27 -17.47 -9.45 -4.36
N LEU A 28 -16.39 -8.96 -3.76
CA LEU A 28 -15.83 -7.64 -4.04
C LEU A 28 -14.72 -7.65 -5.08
N TYR A 29 -14.35 -8.79 -5.65
CA TYR A 29 -13.28 -8.85 -6.64
C TYR A 29 -13.52 -7.94 -7.86
N SER A 30 -14.74 -7.90 -8.39
CA SER A 30 -15.09 -7.00 -9.50
C SER A 30 -14.92 -5.53 -9.11
N TYR A 31 -15.44 -5.14 -7.94
CA TYR A 31 -15.29 -3.79 -7.40
C TYR A 31 -13.83 -3.42 -7.17
N LEU A 32 -13.05 -4.36 -6.65
CA LEU A 32 -11.61 -4.20 -6.44
C LEU A 32 -10.88 -3.99 -7.77
N ARG A 33 -11.22 -4.76 -8.81
CA ARG A 33 -10.60 -4.65 -10.13
C ARG A 33 -10.97 -3.36 -10.86
N GLU A 34 -12.22 -2.92 -10.75
CA GLU A 34 -12.79 -1.86 -11.60
C GLU A 34 -12.82 -0.49 -10.93
N VAL A 35 -12.78 -0.42 -9.58
CA VAL A 35 -12.94 0.84 -8.83
C VAL A 35 -11.79 1.07 -7.87
N ALA A 36 -11.51 0.14 -6.96
CA ALA A 36 -10.54 0.38 -5.88
C ALA A 36 -9.09 0.05 -6.26
N GLY A 37 -8.87 -0.74 -7.31
CA GLY A 37 -7.56 -1.27 -7.68
C GLY A 37 -6.58 -0.20 -8.15
N GLU A 38 -7.01 0.73 -9.00
CA GLU A 38 -6.16 1.82 -9.46
C GLU A 38 -5.70 2.74 -8.30
N PRO A 39 -6.60 3.26 -7.44
CA PRO A 39 -6.20 4.03 -6.25
C PRO A 39 -5.22 3.27 -5.34
N LEU A 40 -5.50 1.98 -5.07
CA LEU A 40 -4.62 1.14 -4.23
C LEU A 40 -3.23 0.98 -4.85
N TYR A 41 -3.17 0.71 -6.16
CA TYR A 41 -1.91 0.56 -6.87
C TYR A 41 -1.13 1.89 -6.92
N MET A 42 -1.82 3.00 -7.17
CA MET A 42 -1.20 4.33 -7.19
C MET A 42 -0.67 4.73 -5.82
N LEU A 43 -1.38 4.42 -4.74
CA LEU A 43 -0.88 4.61 -3.38
C LEU A 43 0.38 3.80 -3.12
N PHE A 44 0.37 2.50 -3.41
CA PHE A 44 1.55 1.63 -3.28
C PHE A 44 2.75 2.20 -4.05
N ARG A 45 2.53 2.61 -5.31
CA ARG A 45 3.56 3.21 -6.17
C ARG A 45 4.08 4.53 -5.61
N ALA A 46 3.20 5.38 -5.09
CA ALA A 46 3.57 6.66 -4.50
C ALA A 46 4.43 6.47 -3.24
N ILE A 47 4.06 5.53 -2.36
CA ILE A 47 4.84 5.19 -1.16
C ILE A 47 6.23 4.68 -1.56
N LYS A 48 6.30 3.70 -2.46
CA LYS A 48 7.57 3.15 -2.94
C LYS A 48 8.44 4.24 -3.56
N TYR A 49 7.87 5.10 -4.40
CA TYR A 49 8.58 6.22 -5.00
C TYR A 49 9.11 7.21 -3.94
N GLN A 50 8.33 7.51 -2.91
CA GLN A 50 8.77 8.39 -1.82
C GLN A 50 9.95 7.79 -1.05
N VAL A 51 9.90 6.50 -0.73
CA VAL A 51 10.99 5.77 -0.06
C VAL A 51 12.24 5.79 -0.93
N ASP A 52 12.12 5.42 -2.21
CA ASP A 52 13.26 5.28 -3.14
C ASP A 52 13.93 6.62 -3.49
N LYS A 53 13.26 7.75 -3.26
CA LYS A 53 13.77 9.10 -3.46
C LYS A 53 14.73 9.56 -2.35
N GLY A 54 14.79 8.85 -1.22
CA GLY A 54 15.74 9.11 -0.14
C GLY A 54 16.69 7.93 0.07
N PRO A 55 17.79 8.14 0.82
CA PRO A 55 18.69 7.04 1.17
C PRO A 55 17.97 6.02 2.06
N VAL A 56 18.27 4.76 1.80
CA VAL A 56 17.83 3.61 2.59
C VAL A 56 19.06 2.84 3.01
N ASP A 57 19.24 2.67 4.31
CA ASP A 57 20.32 1.86 4.85
C ASP A 57 20.06 0.38 4.54
N ALA A 58 20.97 -0.24 3.81
CA ALA A 58 20.85 -1.63 3.37
C ALA A 58 20.97 -2.66 4.51
N ILE A 59 21.53 -2.28 5.66
CA ILE A 59 21.72 -3.17 6.82
C ILE A 59 20.56 -3.01 7.79
N THR A 60 20.25 -1.78 8.21
CA THR A 60 19.16 -1.56 9.19
C THR A 60 17.78 -1.52 8.54
N GLY A 61 17.71 -1.31 7.23
CA GLY A 61 16.47 -1.11 6.50
C GLY A 61 15.78 0.21 6.81
N LYS A 62 16.43 1.16 7.50
CA LYS A 62 15.86 2.48 7.79
C LYS A 62 15.90 3.38 6.56
N ALA A 63 14.87 4.20 6.37
CA ALA A 63 14.73 5.09 5.23
C ALA A 63 14.60 6.55 5.67
N LYS A 64 15.17 7.48 4.91
CA LYS A 64 15.06 8.93 5.18
C LYS A 64 13.65 9.47 4.89
N ARG A 65 12.94 8.85 3.95
CA ARG A 65 11.60 9.28 3.49
C ARG A 65 10.57 8.19 3.83
N THR A 66 10.09 8.19 5.06
CA THR A 66 9.14 7.20 5.58
C THR A 66 8.10 7.87 6.48
N LEU A 67 6.88 7.33 6.50
CA LEU A 67 5.82 7.69 7.44
C LEU A 67 5.97 6.99 8.80
N ASN A 68 6.84 5.98 8.88
CA ASN A 68 6.99 5.16 10.08
C ASN A 68 8.22 5.59 10.91
N ASP A 69 7.99 6.11 12.11
CA ASP A 69 9.04 6.63 12.99
C ASP A 69 10.09 5.57 13.37
N SER A 70 9.67 4.32 13.58
CA SER A 70 10.59 3.22 13.93
C SER A 70 11.56 2.87 12.80
N ARG A 71 11.17 3.14 11.55
CA ARG A 71 11.97 2.90 10.34
C ARG A 71 12.66 4.18 9.84
N LEU A 72 12.56 5.30 10.56
CA LEU A 72 13.13 6.58 10.14
C LEU A 72 14.66 6.57 10.29
N LEU A 73 15.36 6.89 9.21
CA LEU A 73 16.80 7.15 9.24
C LEU A 73 17.05 8.55 9.81
N ARG A 74 17.41 8.59 11.10
CA ARG A 74 17.63 9.83 11.85
C ARG A 74 18.98 10.48 11.56
N GLU A 75 19.94 9.72 11.07
CA GLU A 75 21.27 10.21 10.73
C GLU A 75 21.20 11.28 9.63
N ASP A 76 22.08 12.26 9.74
CA ASP A 76 22.23 13.28 8.70
C ASP A 76 23.18 12.75 7.64
N VAL A 77 22.61 12.36 6.51
CA VAL A 77 23.33 11.77 5.39
C VAL A 77 23.13 12.73 4.23
N GLU A 78 24.22 13.31 3.75
CA GLU A 78 24.23 14.02 2.48
C GLU A 78 24.14 12.99 1.34
N TYR A 79 23.27 13.24 0.38
CA TYR A 79 23.10 12.38 -0.79
C TYR A 79 22.76 13.23 -2.02
N ARG A 80 23.19 12.76 -3.19
CA ARG A 80 22.96 13.41 -4.48
C ARG A 80 22.29 12.45 -5.45
N PRO A 81 21.27 12.90 -6.19
CA PRO A 81 20.70 12.10 -7.26
C PRO A 81 21.70 11.98 -8.42
N LEU A 82 21.84 10.77 -8.95
CA LEU A 82 22.64 10.46 -10.14
C LEU A 82 21.70 9.92 -11.22
N THR A 83 21.97 10.23 -12.49
CA THR A 83 21.26 9.64 -13.63
C THR A 83 22.21 8.74 -14.40
N LEU A 84 22.00 7.44 -14.30
CA LEU A 84 22.76 6.43 -15.02
C LEU A 84 22.13 6.18 -16.40
N THR A 85 22.96 6.04 -17.43
CA THR A 85 22.49 5.60 -18.75
C THR A 85 22.53 4.08 -18.82
N VAL A 86 21.37 3.43 -18.75
CA VAL A 86 21.26 1.97 -18.78
C VAL A 86 21.16 1.48 -20.22
N LEU A 87 22.03 0.54 -20.58
CA LEU A 87 22.03 -0.11 -21.89
C LEU A 87 21.23 -1.41 -21.83
N VAL A 88 20.12 -1.47 -22.55
CA VAL A 88 19.27 -2.66 -22.65
C VAL A 88 19.44 -3.27 -24.04
N ARG A 89 19.92 -4.52 -24.11
CA ARG A 89 19.99 -5.29 -25.36
C ARG A 89 18.77 -6.18 -25.47
N GLY A 90 18.05 -6.07 -26.59
CA GLY A 90 16.86 -6.90 -26.84
C GLY A 90 15.67 -6.49 -26.00
N GLY A 91 15.16 -5.27 -26.22
CA GLY A 91 13.92 -4.80 -25.57
C GLY A 91 12.72 -5.73 -25.84
N PRO A 92 11.55 -5.48 -25.21
CA PRO A 92 10.36 -6.34 -25.30
C PRO A 92 9.80 -6.58 -26.71
N GLY A 93 10.36 -5.93 -27.74
CA GLY A 93 10.00 -6.06 -29.15
C GLY A 93 11.01 -6.82 -30.03
N GLY A 94 11.98 -7.55 -29.47
CA GLY A 94 12.84 -8.46 -30.25
C GLY A 94 13.85 -7.81 -31.21
N GLY A 95 14.05 -6.49 -31.14
CA GLY A 95 15.06 -5.79 -31.94
C GLY A 95 16.48 -5.97 -31.40
N ALA A 96 17.47 -6.15 -32.29
CA ALA A 96 18.89 -6.23 -31.97
C ALA A 96 19.52 -4.90 -31.52
N GLU A 97 18.72 -3.83 -31.40
CA GLU A 97 19.18 -2.49 -31.09
C GLU A 97 19.38 -2.30 -29.58
N THR A 98 20.48 -1.63 -29.19
CA THR A 98 20.76 -1.33 -27.78
C THR A 98 20.03 -0.06 -27.39
N GLN A 99 19.00 -0.18 -26.55
CA GLN A 99 18.26 0.96 -26.04
C GLN A 99 19.01 1.62 -24.88
N ARG A 100 19.03 2.96 -24.84
CA ARG A 100 19.56 3.75 -23.73
C ARG A 100 18.40 4.29 -22.89
N ILE A 101 18.34 3.90 -21.62
CA ILE A 101 17.28 4.31 -20.71
C ILE A 101 17.92 5.06 -19.52
N PRO A 102 17.54 6.32 -19.25
CA PRO A 102 18.02 7.02 -18.06
C PRO A 102 17.39 6.40 -16.81
N ALA A 103 18.20 6.08 -15.82
CA ALA A 103 17.78 5.56 -14.53
C ALA A 103 18.30 6.45 -13.40
N ARG A 104 17.38 7.00 -12.60
CA ARG A 104 17.72 7.84 -11.44
C ARG A 104 18.03 6.95 -10.23
N VAL A 105 19.16 7.21 -9.58
CA VAL A 105 19.64 6.54 -8.36
C VAL A 105 20.26 7.58 -7.42
N LEU A 106 20.72 7.16 -6.25
CA LEU A 106 21.48 8.00 -5.32
C LEU A 106 22.95 7.56 -5.28
N ASP A 107 23.85 8.49 -5.06
CA ASP A 107 25.28 8.21 -4.81
C ASP A 107 25.52 7.33 -3.57
N THR A 108 24.62 7.36 -2.60
CA THR A 108 24.64 6.51 -1.41
C THR A 108 24.02 5.13 -1.60
N ASP A 109 23.41 4.83 -2.76
CA ASP A 109 22.79 3.53 -2.99
C ASP A 109 23.84 2.42 -3.12
N THR A 110 23.61 1.28 -2.48
CA THR A 110 24.40 0.07 -2.73
C THR A 110 24.18 -0.45 -4.15
N ILE A 111 25.13 -1.24 -4.66
CA ILE A 111 25.01 -1.87 -6.00
C ILE A 111 23.70 -2.65 -6.16
N THR A 112 23.25 -3.36 -5.12
CA THR A 112 21.98 -4.08 -5.14
C THR A 112 20.80 -3.13 -5.27
N GLN A 113 20.76 -2.05 -4.48
CA GLN A 113 19.70 -1.04 -4.55
C GLN A 113 19.69 -0.33 -5.92
N VAL A 114 20.86 -0.01 -6.48
CA VAL A 114 20.99 0.54 -7.83
C VAL A 114 20.35 -0.40 -8.86
N LYS A 115 20.70 -1.70 -8.82
CA LYS A 115 20.13 -2.70 -9.74
C LYS A 115 18.61 -2.82 -9.60
N GLU A 116 18.09 -2.78 -8.37
CA GLU A 116 16.65 -2.81 -8.11
C GLU A 116 15.94 -1.57 -8.67
N LYS A 117 16.48 -0.36 -8.42
CA LYS A 117 15.94 0.90 -8.95
C LYS A 117 16.01 0.94 -10.48
N ILE A 118 17.04 0.34 -11.09
CA ILE A 118 17.15 0.19 -12.54
C ILE A 118 16.05 -0.75 -13.06
N LEU A 119 15.84 -1.92 -12.43
CA LEU A 119 14.78 -2.85 -12.84
C LEU A 119 13.40 -2.20 -12.78
N ASP A 120 13.11 -1.43 -11.73
CA ASP A 120 11.83 -0.74 -11.58
C ASP A 120 11.59 0.33 -12.65
N GLN A 121 12.66 0.98 -13.14
CA GLN A 121 12.57 2.02 -14.17
C GLN A 121 12.54 1.43 -15.59
N VAL A 122 13.41 0.46 -15.89
CA VAL A 122 13.50 -0.19 -17.20
C VAL A 122 12.28 -1.06 -17.49
N PHE A 123 11.81 -1.82 -16.49
CA PHE A 123 10.67 -2.74 -16.62
C PHE A 123 9.38 -2.13 -16.05
N LYS A 124 9.25 -0.80 -16.12
CA LYS A 124 8.02 -0.11 -15.71
C LYS A 124 6.84 -0.62 -16.55
N GLY A 125 5.81 -1.14 -15.88
CA GLY A 125 4.62 -1.72 -16.53
C GLY A 125 4.71 -3.23 -16.77
N VAL A 126 5.88 -3.86 -16.57
CA VAL A 126 6.03 -5.31 -16.59
C VAL A 126 5.72 -5.87 -15.18
N PRO A 127 4.90 -6.93 -15.06
CA PRO A 127 4.62 -7.61 -13.79
C PRO A 127 5.91 -8.06 -13.10
N PHE A 128 5.99 -7.98 -11.76
CA PHE A 128 7.24 -8.24 -11.03
C PHE A 128 7.78 -9.65 -11.29
N SER A 129 6.91 -10.67 -11.31
CA SER A 129 7.29 -12.07 -11.55
C SER A 129 7.91 -12.34 -12.94
N GLN A 130 7.68 -11.44 -13.91
CA GLN A 130 8.19 -11.56 -15.28
C GLN A 130 9.51 -10.81 -15.49
N ARG A 131 10.01 -10.10 -14.48
CA ARG A 131 11.24 -9.33 -14.58
C ARG A 131 12.48 -10.22 -14.36
N PRO A 132 13.64 -9.83 -14.92
CA PRO A 132 14.89 -10.49 -14.59
C PRO A 132 15.20 -10.40 -13.10
N SER A 133 15.88 -11.42 -12.57
CA SER A 133 16.44 -11.35 -11.22
C SER A 133 17.48 -10.24 -11.11
N VAL A 134 17.53 -9.58 -9.95
CA VAL A 134 18.56 -8.58 -9.59
C VAL A 134 19.98 -9.14 -9.81
N MET A 135 20.16 -10.45 -9.61
CA MET A 135 21.45 -11.12 -9.79
C MET A 135 21.83 -11.30 -11.26
N ALA A 136 20.86 -11.29 -12.19
CA ALA A 136 21.10 -11.46 -13.62
C ALA A 136 21.62 -10.18 -14.29
N LEU A 137 21.44 -9.01 -13.66
CA LEU A 137 22.02 -7.76 -14.14
C LEU A 137 23.53 -7.74 -13.88
N ARG A 138 24.32 -7.57 -14.95
CA ARG A 138 25.73 -7.19 -14.83
C ARG A 138 25.84 -5.86 -14.09
N GLY A 139 26.86 -5.72 -13.25
CA GLY A 139 27.06 -4.52 -12.44
C GLY A 139 27.18 -3.26 -13.31
N PRO A 140 26.74 -2.09 -12.82
CA PRO A 140 26.96 -0.83 -13.51
C PRO A 140 28.46 -0.60 -13.71
N ASP A 141 28.85 -0.23 -14.92
CA ASP A 141 30.18 0.29 -15.20
C ASP A 141 30.17 1.80 -14.92
N PHE A 142 30.78 2.22 -13.82
CA PHE A 142 30.75 3.62 -13.35
C PHE A 142 31.70 4.55 -14.12
N SER A 143 32.44 4.03 -15.11
CA SER A 143 33.39 4.81 -15.91
C SER A 143 32.80 6.02 -16.63
N HIS A 144 31.47 6.05 -16.84
CA HIS A 144 30.76 7.14 -17.53
C HIS A 144 29.54 7.69 -16.74
N ALA A 145 29.49 7.54 -15.42
CA ALA A 145 28.43 8.15 -14.62
C ALA A 145 28.70 9.64 -14.44
N GLU A 146 27.96 10.50 -15.15
CA GLU A 146 28.05 11.94 -14.98
C GLU A 146 27.15 12.41 -13.83
N PRO A 147 27.67 13.20 -12.87
CA PRO A 147 26.83 13.87 -11.88
C PRO A 147 25.93 14.88 -12.60
N VAL A 148 24.62 14.80 -12.36
CA VAL A 148 23.67 15.72 -12.96
C VAL A 148 23.65 17.01 -12.14
N GLU A 149 24.27 18.08 -12.64
CA GLU A 149 23.94 19.46 -12.23
C GLU A 149 22.63 19.88 -12.92
N GLU A 150 21.49 19.42 -12.42
CA GLU A 150 20.19 19.96 -12.83
C GLU A 150 19.77 21.07 -11.86
N ALA A 151 19.98 22.31 -12.29
CA ALA A 151 19.24 23.47 -11.81
C ALA A 151 17.77 23.32 -12.24
N GLN A 152 16.98 22.62 -11.44
CA GLN A 152 15.52 22.68 -11.48
C GLN A 152 15.05 23.02 -10.08
N HIS A 153 14.31 24.11 -9.96
CA HIS A 153 13.55 24.54 -8.77
C HIS A 153 13.19 23.34 -7.90
N VAL A 154 13.98 23.10 -6.86
CA VAL A 154 13.59 22.20 -5.78
C VAL A 154 12.57 23.00 -4.99
N ALA A 155 11.30 22.90 -5.40
CA ALA A 155 10.24 23.07 -4.44
C ALA A 155 10.48 21.99 -3.39
N THR A 156 11.12 22.40 -2.28
CA THR A 156 11.18 21.64 -1.05
C THR A 156 9.77 21.51 -0.53
N LEU A 157 8.98 20.62 -1.12
CA LEU A 157 7.74 20.16 -0.54
C LEU A 157 8.15 19.21 0.58
N GLN A 158 8.16 19.77 1.80
CA GLN A 158 8.13 19.01 3.03
C GLN A 158 7.05 17.91 2.90
N GLY A 159 7.46 16.67 3.18
CA GLY A 159 6.88 15.43 2.65
C GLY A 159 5.48 15.00 3.10
N THR A 160 4.64 15.88 3.65
CA THR A 160 3.28 15.54 4.08
C THR A 160 2.22 15.72 2.98
N GLY A 161 2.46 16.59 1.98
CA GLY A 161 1.50 16.86 0.90
C GLY A 161 1.46 15.86 -0.25
N THR A 162 2.51 15.06 -0.46
CA THR A 162 2.65 14.20 -1.66
C THR A 162 1.89 12.88 -1.61
N LEU A 163 1.68 12.31 -0.42
CA LEU A 163 0.94 11.03 -0.27
C LEU A 163 -0.53 11.25 0.04
N GLN A 164 -0.89 12.41 0.62
CA GLN A 164 -2.25 12.69 1.08
C GLN A 164 -3.30 12.46 -0.01
N LYS A 165 -3.09 13.00 -1.21
CA LYS A 165 -4.00 12.79 -2.34
C LYS A 165 -4.27 11.31 -2.62
N PHE A 166 -3.23 10.47 -2.61
CA PHE A 166 -3.39 9.04 -2.89
C PHE A 166 -4.10 8.31 -1.75
N VAL A 167 -3.89 8.74 -0.50
CA VAL A 167 -4.63 8.23 0.66
C VAL A 167 -6.10 8.61 0.54
N ASP A 168 -6.40 9.87 0.22
CA ASP A 168 -7.76 10.37 0.03
C ASP A 168 -8.47 9.63 -1.12
N ASP A 169 -7.79 9.41 -2.25
CA ASP A 169 -8.34 8.67 -3.39
C ASP A 169 -8.69 7.22 -3.02
N VAL A 170 -7.86 6.56 -2.20
CA VAL A 170 -8.15 5.21 -1.67
C VAL A 170 -9.34 5.25 -0.71
N PHE A 171 -9.36 6.19 0.24
CA PHE A 171 -10.44 6.28 1.24
C PHE A 171 -11.76 6.60 0.55
N GLN A 172 -11.75 7.47 -0.46
CA GLN A 172 -12.90 7.73 -1.30
C GLN A 172 -13.35 6.47 -2.06
N ALA A 173 -12.43 5.69 -2.63
CA ALA A 173 -12.80 4.46 -3.32
C ALA A 173 -13.40 3.38 -2.41
N VAL A 174 -12.99 3.35 -1.14
CA VAL A 174 -13.43 2.34 -0.16
C VAL A 174 -14.70 2.76 0.59
N LEU A 175 -14.83 4.04 0.96
CA LEU A 175 -15.87 4.56 1.86
C LEU A 175 -16.96 5.37 1.15
N SER A 176 -16.80 5.73 -0.13
CA SER A 176 -17.76 6.63 -0.79
C SER A 176 -19.11 5.98 -1.10
N VAL A 177 -20.16 6.73 -0.81
CA VAL A 177 -21.55 6.45 -1.19
C VAL A 177 -21.96 7.11 -2.52
N ASN A 178 -21.06 7.85 -3.18
CA ASN A 178 -21.33 8.53 -4.45
C ASN A 178 -21.39 7.55 -5.64
N ARG A 179 -21.25 6.25 -5.37
CA ARG A 179 -21.31 5.16 -6.35
C ARG A 179 -22.30 4.10 -5.84
N PRO A 180 -22.87 3.28 -6.74
CA PRO A 180 -23.69 2.15 -6.33
C PRO A 180 -22.89 1.25 -5.36
N VAL A 181 -23.41 1.07 -4.16
CA VAL A 181 -22.80 0.19 -3.15
C VAL A 181 -22.81 -1.24 -3.69
N PRO A 182 -21.70 -1.99 -3.61
CA PRO A 182 -21.67 -3.38 -4.05
C PRO A 182 -22.78 -4.21 -3.39
N ILE A 183 -23.47 -5.04 -4.17
CA ILE A 183 -24.64 -5.82 -3.72
C ILE A 183 -24.31 -6.64 -2.47
N ALA A 184 -23.11 -7.24 -2.41
CA ALA A 184 -22.69 -8.03 -1.27
C ALA A 184 -22.50 -7.20 0.01
N VAL A 185 -22.04 -5.95 -0.10
CA VAL A 185 -21.93 -5.03 1.05
C VAL A 185 -23.31 -4.65 1.55
N LYS A 186 -24.21 -4.27 0.63
CA LYS A 186 -25.60 -3.97 0.97
C LYS A 186 -26.27 -5.18 1.64
N TYR A 187 -26.16 -6.36 1.05
CA TYR A 187 -26.71 -7.59 1.59
C TYR A 187 -26.16 -7.89 2.99
N LEU A 188 -24.83 -7.83 3.18
CA LEU A 188 -24.22 -8.06 4.50
C LEU A 188 -24.73 -7.06 5.54
N PHE A 189 -24.81 -5.78 5.19
CA PHE A 189 -25.24 -4.74 6.13
C PHE A 189 -26.73 -4.85 6.45
N ASP A 190 -27.58 -5.10 5.46
CA ASP A 190 -29.01 -5.35 5.65
C ASP A 190 -29.21 -6.56 6.60
N GLN A 191 -28.45 -7.65 6.43
CA GLN A 191 -28.48 -8.81 7.34
C GLN A 191 -28.04 -8.47 8.77
N LEU A 192 -27.04 -7.61 8.96
CA LEU A 192 -26.59 -7.17 10.28
C LEU A 192 -27.66 -6.33 10.97
N ASP A 193 -28.34 -5.46 10.22
CA ASP A 193 -29.43 -4.61 10.73
C ASP A 193 -30.67 -5.45 11.12
N GLU A 194 -31.03 -6.45 10.32
CA GLU A 194 -32.07 -7.42 10.65
C GLU A 194 -31.73 -8.22 11.92
N LEU A 195 -30.47 -8.66 12.06
CA LEU A 195 -30.00 -9.38 13.25
C LEU A 195 -30.04 -8.51 14.50
N ALA A 196 -29.65 -7.24 14.39
CA ALA A 196 -29.72 -6.29 15.49
C ALA A 196 -31.17 -6.08 15.94
N THR A 197 -32.08 -5.86 14.98
CA THR A 197 -33.52 -5.72 15.23
C THR A 197 -34.08 -6.96 15.93
N LYS A 198 -33.73 -8.16 15.45
CA LYS A 198 -34.19 -9.43 16.04
C LYS A 198 -33.73 -9.64 17.48
N HIS A 199 -32.55 -9.15 17.84
CA HIS A 199 -31.97 -9.30 19.18
C HIS A 199 -32.19 -8.07 20.08
N GLY A 200 -32.94 -7.07 19.61
CA GLY A 200 -33.22 -5.85 20.38
C GLY A 200 -31.99 -4.96 20.60
N VAL A 201 -30.98 -5.05 19.72
CA VAL A 201 -29.83 -4.13 19.73
C VAL A 201 -30.29 -2.82 19.11
N THR A 202 -30.29 -1.75 19.91
CA THR A 202 -30.81 -0.43 19.50
C THR A 202 -29.72 0.63 19.42
N GLU A 203 -28.55 0.35 19.99
CA GLU A 203 -27.41 1.26 20.04
C GLU A 203 -26.75 1.37 18.66
N PRO A 204 -26.76 2.57 18.03
CA PRO A 204 -26.16 2.76 16.71
C PRO A 204 -24.66 2.49 16.69
N GLU A 205 -23.98 2.73 17.82
CA GLU A 205 -22.56 2.45 17.97
C GLU A 205 -22.24 0.95 17.88
N THR A 206 -23.08 0.09 18.47
CA THR A 206 -22.90 -1.37 18.40
C THR A 206 -23.05 -1.85 16.96
N LEU A 207 -24.04 -1.34 16.22
CA LEU A 207 -24.21 -1.63 14.79
C LEU A 207 -23.03 -1.14 13.95
N HIS A 208 -22.53 0.07 14.23
CA HIS A 208 -21.34 0.61 13.58
C HIS A 208 -20.11 -0.29 13.80
N ILE A 209 -19.90 -0.77 15.02
CA ILE A 209 -18.83 -1.72 15.36
C ILE A 209 -18.99 -3.03 14.56
N TRP A 210 -20.20 -3.56 14.43
CA TRP A 210 -20.45 -4.79 13.66
C TRP A 210 -20.13 -4.61 12.18
N LYS A 211 -20.58 -3.52 11.56
CA LYS A 211 -20.31 -3.19 10.15
C LYS A 211 -18.81 -2.95 9.91
N THR A 212 -18.16 -2.23 10.81
CA THR A 212 -16.72 -1.92 10.75
C THR A 212 -15.87 -3.19 10.90
N ASN A 213 -16.16 -4.05 11.88
CA ASN A 213 -15.42 -5.28 12.13
C ASN A 213 -15.68 -6.39 11.10
N SER A 214 -16.84 -6.39 10.45
CA SER A 214 -17.20 -7.42 9.45
C SER A 214 -16.57 -7.15 8.08
N LEU A 215 -16.44 -5.88 7.69
CA LEU A 215 -15.97 -5.48 6.37
C LEU A 215 -14.68 -4.64 6.41
N LEU A 216 -14.72 -3.47 7.05
CA LEU A 216 -13.64 -2.48 6.95
C LEU A 216 -12.33 -3.01 7.56
N LEU A 217 -12.38 -3.53 8.79
CA LEU A 217 -11.16 -3.97 9.50
C LEU A 217 -10.65 -5.33 9.04
N ARG A 218 -11.49 -6.14 8.39
CA ARG A 218 -11.11 -7.48 7.93
C ARG A 218 -10.69 -7.50 6.48
N PHE A 219 -11.57 -7.05 5.59
CA PHE A 219 -11.31 -7.09 4.16
C PHE A 219 -10.45 -5.91 3.72
N TRP A 220 -10.86 -4.67 4.03
CA TRP A 220 -10.20 -3.48 3.48
C TRP A 220 -8.84 -3.19 4.11
N VAL A 221 -8.69 -3.31 5.43
CA VAL A 221 -7.38 -3.20 6.10
C VAL A 221 -6.41 -4.26 5.56
N ASN A 222 -6.87 -5.50 5.38
CA ASN A 222 -6.01 -6.58 4.85
C ASN A 222 -5.62 -6.32 3.39
N THR A 223 -6.55 -5.85 2.57
CA THR A 223 -6.34 -5.46 1.17
C THR A 223 -5.32 -4.31 1.07
N LEU A 224 -5.45 -3.29 1.92
CA LEU A 224 -4.55 -2.13 1.95
C LEU A 224 -3.14 -2.50 2.40
N LYS A 225 -3.01 -3.34 3.44
CA LYS A 225 -1.71 -3.79 3.94
C LYS A 225 -0.98 -4.76 3.02
N ASN A 226 -1.72 -5.53 2.20
CA ASN A 226 -1.17 -6.62 1.40
C ASN A 226 -1.45 -6.42 -0.10
N PRO A 227 -0.88 -5.40 -0.75
CA PRO A 227 -1.10 -5.15 -2.18
C PRO A 227 -0.66 -6.32 -3.08
N GLN A 228 0.28 -7.16 -2.62
CA GLN A 228 0.72 -8.38 -3.31
C GLN A 228 -0.36 -9.45 -3.46
N PHE A 229 -1.47 -9.36 -2.72
CA PHE A 229 -2.63 -10.25 -2.92
C PHE A 229 -3.44 -9.89 -4.18
N ILE A 230 -3.22 -8.69 -4.72
CA ILE A 230 -4.03 -8.11 -5.79
C ILE A 230 -3.15 -7.85 -7.01
N PHE A 231 -1.91 -7.41 -6.79
CA PHE A 231 -0.98 -7.00 -7.84
C PHE A 231 0.29 -7.88 -7.80
N ASP A 232 0.85 -8.15 -8.98
CA ASP A 232 2.16 -8.78 -9.11
C ASP A 232 3.28 -7.75 -8.83
N VAL A 233 3.50 -7.50 -7.54
CA VAL A 233 4.45 -6.53 -7.02
C VAL A 233 5.28 -7.13 -5.89
N ARG A 234 6.51 -6.62 -5.72
CA ARG A 234 7.33 -6.88 -4.53
C ARG A 234 7.17 -5.73 -3.55
N VAL A 235 6.74 -6.05 -2.33
CA VAL A 235 6.65 -5.10 -1.21
C VAL A 235 7.95 -5.20 -0.41
N SER A 236 8.63 -4.07 -0.21
CA SER A 236 9.79 -4.01 0.69
C SER A 236 9.34 -3.70 2.11
N ASP A 237 10.15 -4.07 3.11
CA ASP A 237 9.93 -3.75 4.52
C ASP A 237 9.55 -2.30 4.79
N ASN A 238 10.19 -1.35 4.10
CA ASN A 238 9.86 0.06 4.25
C ASN A 238 8.47 0.38 3.71
N VAL A 239 8.12 -0.15 2.54
CA VAL A 239 6.79 0.06 1.97
C VAL A 239 5.72 -0.58 2.84
N ASP A 240 5.95 -1.79 3.34
CA ASP A 240 5.06 -2.49 4.28
C ASP A 240 4.84 -1.68 5.57
N ALA A 241 5.92 -1.14 6.15
CA ALA A 241 5.84 -0.30 7.34
C ALA A 241 5.04 1.00 7.10
N ASN A 242 5.11 1.57 5.89
CA ASN A 242 4.33 2.75 5.51
C ASN A 242 2.85 2.42 5.27
N LEU A 243 2.56 1.29 4.59
CA LEU A 243 1.20 0.78 4.41
C LEU A 243 0.54 0.48 5.75
N THR A 244 1.30 -0.02 6.72
CA THR A 244 0.79 -0.26 8.08
C THR A 244 0.39 1.04 8.79
N VAL A 245 1.16 2.13 8.64
CA VAL A 245 0.79 3.45 9.20
C VAL A 245 -0.51 3.95 8.57
N ILE A 246 -0.64 3.88 7.24
CA ILE A 246 -1.84 4.33 6.53
C ILE A 246 -3.05 3.46 6.87
N ALA A 247 -2.85 2.15 7.01
CA ALA A 247 -3.88 1.22 7.47
C ALA A 247 -4.33 1.55 8.89
N GLN A 248 -3.42 1.96 9.79
CA GLN A 248 -3.80 2.44 11.10
C GLN A 248 -4.64 3.71 11.03
N THR A 249 -4.25 4.68 10.19
CA THR A 249 -5.07 5.88 9.95
C THR A 249 -6.47 5.53 9.43
N PHE A 250 -6.59 4.50 8.57
CA PHE A 250 -7.88 4.01 8.10
C PHE A 250 -8.71 3.38 9.23
N ILE A 251 -8.09 2.57 10.11
CA ILE A 251 -8.73 1.99 11.29
C ILE A 251 -9.26 3.09 12.21
N ASP A 252 -8.42 4.09 12.50
CA ASP A 252 -8.77 5.20 13.39
C ASP A 252 -9.93 6.03 12.79
N ALA A 253 -9.94 6.24 11.46
CA ALA A 253 -11.03 6.93 10.77
C ALA A 253 -12.37 6.17 10.79
N CYS A 254 -12.32 4.84 10.92
CA CYS A 254 -13.51 3.98 10.91
C CYS A 254 -14.00 3.59 12.31
N THR A 255 -13.25 3.86 13.37
CA THR A 255 -13.61 3.47 14.75
C THR A 255 -14.10 4.66 15.56
N THR A 256 -15.07 4.44 16.44
CA THR A 256 -15.71 5.50 17.26
C THR A 256 -14.87 5.92 18.47
N ALA A 257 -13.61 5.50 18.56
CA ALA A 257 -12.74 5.89 19.67
C ALA A 257 -12.53 7.41 19.65
N GLU A 258 -12.84 8.10 20.76
CA GLU A 258 -12.59 9.53 20.93
C GLU A 258 -11.08 9.84 20.78
N HIS A 259 -10.63 10.12 19.57
CA HIS A 259 -9.31 10.69 19.34
C HIS A 259 -9.34 12.16 19.74
N LYS A 260 -8.57 12.53 20.77
CA LYS A 260 -8.30 13.92 21.18
C LYS A 260 -7.48 14.74 20.15
N VAL A 261 -7.61 14.45 18.85
CA VAL A 261 -6.92 15.18 17.79
C VAL A 261 -7.92 15.54 16.68
N GLY A 262 -8.38 16.79 16.71
CA GLY A 262 -8.90 17.57 15.59
C GLY A 262 -9.85 16.89 14.59
N ARG A 263 -11.15 16.94 14.87
CA ARG A 263 -12.32 16.86 13.95
C ARG A 263 -12.06 16.38 12.51
N VAL A 264 -12.30 15.08 12.25
CA VAL A 264 -13.07 14.63 11.07
C VAL A 264 -13.83 13.36 11.48
N SER A 265 -15.03 13.52 12.05
CA SER A 265 -15.97 12.40 12.16
C SER A 265 -16.56 12.17 10.77
N LEU A 266 -16.07 11.16 10.05
CA LEU A 266 -16.78 10.64 8.88
C LEU A 266 -18.03 9.92 9.39
N HIS A 267 -19.16 10.61 9.35
CA HIS A 267 -20.47 9.98 9.49
C HIS A 267 -20.65 9.01 8.32
N MET A 268 -20.31 7.74 8.53
CA MET A 268 -20.88 6.65 7.76
C MET A 268 -22.34 6.50 8.23
N CYS A 269 -23.23 7.33 7.68
CA CYS A 269 -24.64 7.24 8.00
C CYS A 269 -25.33 6.11 7.22
N ALA A 270 -25.99 5.25 8.00
CA ALA A 270 -27.29 4.61 7.81
C ALA A 270 -27.72 4.24 6.38
#